data_AF-A0A848Y5T8-F1
#
_entry.id   AF-A0A848Y5T8-F1
#
_cell.length_a   1.000
_cell.length_b   1.000
_cell.length_c   1.000
_cell.angle_alpha   90.00
_cell.angle_beta   90.00
_cell.angle_gamma   90.00
#
_symmetry.space_group_name_H-M   'P 1'
#
loop_
_entity.id
_entity.type
_entity.pdbx_description
1 polymer ?
#
loop_
_entity_poly.entity_id
_entity_poly.type
_entity_poly.pdbx_seq_one_letter_code
_entity_poly.pdbx_strand_id
1 'polypeptide(L)' 'MSGSKSPVSVNGRDYNWPAAPLVVICCDGSEPDYMEVAMAQGLMPNLERIVGKGENLLGASVVPSFTNPNNLS' A
#
# COMPACT_ATOMS: atom_id res chain seq x y z
N MET A 1 23.12 -16.54 5.27
CA MET A 1 21.95 -15.97 5.98
C MET A 1 22.25 -14.50 6.23
N SER A 2 21.58 -13.58 5.53
CA SER A 2 21.72 -12.14 5.81
C SER A 2 21.18 -11.89 7.22
N GLY A 3 22.02 -11.43 8.15
CA GLY A 3 21.60 -11.10 9.51
C GLY A 3 20.43 -10.12 9.50
N SER A 4 19.51 -10.26 10.46
CA SER A 4 18.40 -9.31 10.62
C SER A 4 19.00 -7.94 10.88
N LYS A 5 18.73 -6.99 9.98
CA LYS A 5 19.14 -5.60 10.19
C LYS A 5 18.31 -5.02 11.34
N SER A 6 18.90 -4.06 12.05
CA SER A 6 18.23 -3.39 13.16
C SER A 6 16.99 -2.61 12.69
N PRO A 7 15.99 -2.40 13.56
CA PRO A 7 14.89 -1.48 13.30
C PRO A 7 15.38 -0.07 12.95
N VAL A 8 14.55 0.67 12.21
CA VAL A 8 14.82 2.06 11.80
C VAL A 8 13.77 2.97 12.41
N SER A 9 14.21 4.05 13.06
CA SER A 9 13.31 5.08 13.62
C SER A 9 13.19 6.26 12.67
N VAL A 10 11.97 6.63 12.28
CA VAL A 10 11.67 7.76 11.38
C VAL A 10 10.44 8.51 11.90
N ASN A 11 10.52 9.84 12.01
CA ASN A 11 9.40 10.70 12.45
C ASN A 11 8.73 10.24 13.76
N GLY A 12 9.50 9.71 14.71
CA GLY A 12 8.99 9.21 16.00
C GLY A 12 8.30 7.84 15.93
N ARG A 13 8.42 7.12 14.81
CA ARG A 13 7.88 5.76 14.62
C ARG A 13 9.03 4.78 14.37
N ASP A 14 8.95 3.60 14.98
CA ASP A 14 9.92 2.52 14.77
C ASP A 14 9.40 1.52 13.74
N TYR A 15 10.24 1.19 12.77
CA TYR A 15 9.95 0.25 11.69
C TYR A 15 10.92 -0.94 11.77
N ASN A 16 10.38 -2.13 11.95
CA ASN A 16 11.19 -3.35 11.90
C ASN A 16 11.74 -3.57 10.49
N TRP A 17 12.98 -4.05 10.41
CA TRP A 17 13.54 -4.40 9.11
C TRP A 17 12.73 -5.54 8.47
N PRO A 18 12.29 -5.41 7.20
CA PRO A 18 11.44 -6.42 6.59
C PRO A 18 12.23 -7.72 6.30
N ALA A 19 11.60 -8.86 6.54
CA ALA A 19 12.20 -10.18 6.33
C ALA A 19 12.34 -10.57 4.84
N ALA A 20 11.61 -9.88 3.96
CA ALA A 20 11.65 -10.01 2.51
C ALA A 20 11.62 -8.60 1.87
N PRO A 21 11.95 -8.44 0.58
CA PRO A 21 11.75 -7.16 -0.11
C PRO A 21 10.31 -6.65 0.05
N LEU A 22 10.17 -5.43 0.54
CA LEU A 22 8.88 -4.77 0.79
C LEU A 22 8.73 -3.61 -0.20
N VAL A 23 7.57 -3.53 -0.85
CA VAL A 23 7.22 -2.47 -1.80
C VAL A 23 5.89 -1.85 -1.37
N VAL A 24 5.82 -0.53 -1.43
CA VAL A 24 4.59 0.25 -1.25
C VAL A 24 4.30 0.96 -2.57
N ILE A 25 3.06 0.90 -3.05
CA ILE A 25 2.64 1.50 -4.30
C ILE A 25 1.53 2.50 -3.99
N CYS A 26 1.74 3.77 -4.35
CA CYS A 26 0.67 4.76 -4.42
C CYS A 26 0.14 4.79 -5.86
N CYS A 27 -1.14 4.47 -6.04
CA CYS A 27 -1.82 4.64 -7.32
C CYS A 27 -2.55 5.99 -7.26
N ASP A 28 -2.07 7.00 -7.97
CA ASP A 28 -2.61 8.36 -7.87
C ASP A 28 -4.07 8.40 -8.37
N GLY A 29 -4.94 9.11 -7.65
CA GLY A 29 -6.37 9.23 -7.97
C GLY A 29 -7.14 7.90 -7.96
N SER A 30 -6.65 6.87 -7.27
CA SER A 30 -7.27 5.53 -7.29
C SER A 30 -8.47 5.41 -6.36
N GLU A 31 -9.59 6.03 -6.74
CA GLU A 31 -10.89 5.75 -6.11
C GLU A 31 -11.14 4.23 -6.06
N PRO A 32 -11.59 3.66 -4.92
CA PRO A 32 -11.81 2.21 -4.76
C PRO A 32 -12.60 1.56 -5.90
N ASP A 33 -13.65 2.22 -6.37
CA ASP A 33 -14.53 1.74 -7.44
C ASP A 33 -13.76 1.36 -8.72
N TYR A 34 -12.65 2.04 -9.05
CA TYR A 34 -11.85 1.70 -10.24
C TYR A 34 -11.34 0.26 -10.20
N MET A 35 -10.83 -0.17 -9.05
CA MET A 35 -10.27 -1.52 -8.90
C MET A 35 -11.39 -2.55 -8.69
N GLU A 36 -12.44 -2.20 -7.95
CA GLU A 36 -13.58 -3.09 -7.71
C GLU A 36 -14.30 -3.47 -9.01
N VAL A 37 -14.62 -2.48 -9.85
CA VAL A 37 -15.27 -2.73 -11.14
C VAL A 37 -14.36 -3.54 -12.06
N ALA A 38 -13.07 -3.21 -12.13
CA ALA A 38 -12.13 -3.91 -13.00
C ALA A 38 -11.89 -5.37 -12.54
N MET A 39 -11.85 -5.65 -11.24
CA MET A 39 -11.82 -7.01 -10.70
C MET A 39 -13.12 -7.76 -11.02
N ALA A 40 -14.29 -7.15 -10.83
CA ALA A 40 -15.58 -7.77 -11.14
C ALA A 40 -15.74 -8.12 -12.63
N GLN A 41 -15.09 -7.36 -13.52
CA GLN A 41 -15.02 -7.64 -14.96
C GLN A 41 -13.93 -8.67 -15.34
N GLY A 42 -13.18 -9.21 -14.37
CA GLY A 42 -12.12 -10.19 -14.61
C GLY A 42 -10.84 -9.58 -15.22
N LEU A 43 -10.67 -8.26 -15.16
CA LEU A 43 -9.54 -7.54 -15.79
C LEU A 43 -8.32 -7.41 -14.86
N MET A 44 -8.46 -7.73 -13.57
CA MET A 44 -7.38 -7.63 -12.57
C MET A 44 -7.15 -8.94 -11.79
N PRO A 45 -6.88 -10.07 -12.47
CA PRO A 45 -6.80 -11.39 -11.82
C PRO A 45 -5.67 -11.48 -10.77
N ASN A 46 -4.59 -10.70 -10.93
CA ASN A 46 -3.51 -10.66 -9.94
C ASN A 46 -3.90 -9.89 -8.68
N LEU A 47 -4.61 -8.76 -8.82
CA LEU A 47 -5.05 -7.96 -7.68
C LEU A 47 -6.13 -8.72 -6.90
N GLU A 48 -7.08 -9.33 -7.61
CA GLU A 48 -8.11 -10.19 -7.01
C GLU A 48 -7.49 -11.31 -6.16
N ARG A 49 -6.45 -11.98 -6.67
CA ARG A 49 -5.70 -12.99 -5.92
C ARG A 49 -4.94 -12.42 -4.72
N ILE A 50 -4.41 -11.20 -4.82
CA ILE A 50 -3.70 -10.54 -3.70
C ILE A 50 -4.71 -10.23 -2.59
N VAL A 51 -5.84 -9.63 -2.93
CA VAL A 51 -6.93 -9.31 -1.99
C VAL A 51 -7.46 -10.59 -1.33
N GLY A 52 -7.75 -11.64 -2.10
CA GLY A 52 -8.29 -12.90 -1.55
C GLY A 52 -7.31 -13.70 -0.66
N LYS A 53 -6.01 -13.37 -0.65
CA LYS A 53 -4.99 -14.00 0.21
C LYS A 53 -4.40 -13.04 1.25
N GLY A 54 -4.79 -11.77 1.21
CA GLY A 54 -4.26 -10.70 2.03
C GLY A 54 -5.40 -9.91 2.66
N GLU A 55 -5.18 -8.62 2.80
CA GLU A 55 -6.13 -7.69 3.43
C GLU A 55 -6.54 -6.62 2.42
N ASN A 56 -7.80 -6.18 2.47
CA ASN A 56 -8.32 -5.05 1.71
C ASN A 56 -9.03 -4.09 2.67
N LEU A 57 -8.47 -2.89 2.85
CA LEU A 57 -8.87 -1.93 3.88
C LEU A 57 -8.94 -0.53 3.28
N LEU A 58 -9.87 0.29 3.78
CA LEU A 58 -9.98 1.70 3.41
C LEU A 58 -9.24 2.58 4.42
N GLY A 59 -8.44 3.51 3.91
CA GLY A 59 -7.74 4.54 4.69
C GLY A 59 -8.16 5.93 4.27
N ALA A 60 -8.11 6.88 5.21
CA ALA A 60 -8.33 8.30 4.90
C ALA A 60 -7.02 8.96 4.43
N SER A 61 -7.09 9.73 3.36
CA SER A 61 -6.00 10.58 2.89
C SER A 61 -5.89 11.87 3.71
N VAL A 62 -4.77 12.57 3.58
CA VAL A 62 -4.61 13.92 4.14
C VAL A 62 -5.46 14.91 3.35
N VAL A 63 -6.06 15.87 4.04
CA VAL A 63 -6.80 17.00 3.46
C VAL A 63 -5.91 18.26 3.47
N PRO A 64 -5.80 19.01 2.35
CA PRO A 64 -6.44 18.77 1.05
C PRO A 64 -5.87 17.54 0.35
N SER A 65 -6.75 16.79 -0.33
CA SER A 65 -6.45 15.51 -1.00
C SER A 65 -5.67 15.70 -2.30
N PHE A 66 -4.55 16.42 -2.21
CA PHE A 66 -3.63 16.67 -3.31
C PHE A 66 -2.51 15.64 -3.32
N THR A 67 -1.98 15.39 -4.51
CA THR A 67 -0.87 14.45 -4.75
C THR A 67 0.34 14.76 -3.88
N ASN A 68 0.82 16.01 -3.86
CA ASN A 68 2.07 16.34 -3.15
C ASN A 68 1.99 16.14 -1.62
N PRO A 69 0.97 16.67 -0.90
CA PRO A 69 0.83 16.41 0.52
C PRO A 69 0.76 14.90 0.84
N ASN A 70 -0.01 14.13 0.07
CA ASN A 70 -0.21 12.71 0.35
C ASN A 70 1.04 11.86 0.03
N ASN A 71 1.78 12.17 -1.03
CA ASN A 71 3.00 11.43 -1.37
C ASN A 71 4.14 11.62 -0.35
N LEU A 72 4.12 12.72 0.41
CA LEU A 72 5.12 13.00 1.45
C LEU A 72 4.72 12.50 2.85
N SER A 73 3.47 12.07 3.03
CA SER A 73 2.90 11.74 4.34
C SER A 73 3.42 10.43 4.94
#